data_AF-A0A851ZCW9-F1
#
_entry.id   AF-A0A851ZCW9-F1
#
_cell.length_a   1.000
_cell.length_b   1.000
_cell.length_c   1.000
_cell.angle_alpha   90.00
_cell.angle_beta   90.00
_cell.angle_gamma   90.00
#
_symmetry.space_group_name_H-M   'P 1'
#
loop_
_entity.id
_entity.type
_entity.pdbx_description
1 polymer ?
#
loop_
_entity_poly.entity_id
_entity_poly.type
_entity_poly.pdbx_seq_one_letter_code
_entity_poly.pdbx_strand_id
1 'polypeptide(L)'
;ASQLPFPTLQVRGPGLGVVGVSKGAEVALAMASFLPQVVATVWINGTPSFYGNPVVYKDLRIPAIPYQPERAVFTEVGALDNSAVFPDPRDPAYSSSAIPTEKIRGKVLFVVGEADRSFDSKLFAQLAMARMPPENCRLLSYPGAGHLIEPPCSPLCSTSSMRKSPRPVAWGGEAQAHAKAQEHSWQEIIQFLEFHLGSVASRKL
;
A
#
# COMPACT_ATOMS: atom_id res chain seq x y z
N ALA A 1 -25.79 -25.12 34.84
CA ALA A 1 -25.04 -23.99 34.28
C ALA A 1 -24.85 -24.24 32.80
N SER A 2 -25.65 -23.59 31.95
CA SER A 2 -25.56 -23.69 30.49
C SER A 2 -24.28 -22.99 30.02
N GLN A 3 -23.37 -23.74 29.41
CA GLN A 3 -22.27 -23.16 28.65
C GLN A 3 -22.87 -22.40 27.46
N LEU A 4 -22.78 -21.07 27.49
CA LEU A 4 -23.04 -20.25 26.31
C LEU A 4 -22.07 -20.69 25.20
N PRO A 5 -22.55 -20.96 23.97
CA PRO A 5 -21.65 -21.33 22.88
C PRO A 5 -20.71 -20.15 22.60
N PHE A 6 -19.41 -20.42 22.56
CA PHE A 6 -18.42 -19.47 22.07
C PHE A 6 -18.89 -18.96 20.69
N PRO A 7 -18.84 -17.64 20.41
CA PRO A 7 -19.24 -17.13 19.11
C PRO A 7 -18.37 -17.81 18.05
N THR A 8 -19.02 -18.48 17.10
CA THR A 8 -18.38 -19.04 15.92
C THR A 8 -17.59 -17.91 15.24
N LEU A 9 -16.29 -18.13 15.02
CA LEU A 9 -15.43 -17.17 14.32
C LEU A 9 -16.09 -16.81 12.98
N GLN A 10 -16.45 -15.53 12.81
CA GLN A 10 -17.25 -15.03 11.69
C GLN A 10 -16.45 -14.82 10.39
N VAL A 11 -15.19 -15.25 10.33
CA VAL A 11 -14.32 -15.11 9.15
C VAL A 11 -14.51 -16.34 8.25
N ARG A 12 -14.98 -16.12 7.01
CA ARG A 12 -15.34 -17.19 6.06
C ARG A 12 -14.16 -18.11 5.70
N GLY A 13 -12.96 -17.56 5.48
CA GLY A 13 -11.83 -18.31 4.93
C GLY A 13 -12.06 -18.83 3.50
N PRO A 14 -11.16 -19.67 2.95
CA PRO A 14 -9.92 -20.18 3.56
C PRO A 14 -8.74 -19.19 3.51
N GLY A 15 -8.86 -18.11 2.72
CA GLY A 15 -7.84 -17.08 2.57
C GLY A 15 -8.27 -15.72 3.16
N LEU A 16 -7.33 -14.79 3.21
CA LEU A 16 -7.48 -13.43 3.73
C LEU A 16 -7.24 -12.39 2.64
N GLY A 17 -8.02 -11.33 2.70
CA GLY A 17 -7.73 -10.06 2.03
C GLY A 17 -6.92 -9.17 2.95
N VAL A 18 -5.90 -8.48 2.40
CA VAL A 18 -5.12 -7.49 3.14
C VAL A 18 -5.17 -6.17 2.37
N VAL A 19 -5.53 -5.09 3.06
CA VAL A 19 -5.51 -3.73 2.52
C VAL A 19 -4.47 -2.94 3.29
N GLY A 20 -3.57 -2.28 2.57
CA GLY A 20 -2.54 -1.45 3.16
C GLY A 20 -2.36 -0.15 2.41
N VAL A 21 -2.05 0.92 3.16
CA VAL A 21 -1.68 2.24 2.64
C VAL A 21 -0.26 2.56 3.10
N SER A 22 0.57 3.18 2.24
CA SER A 22 1.90 3.65 2.61
C SER A 22 2.80 2.51 3.15
N LYS A 23 3.38 2.65 4.34
CA LYS A 23 4.11 1.56 5.01
C LYS A 23 3.25 0.31 5.23
N GLY A 24 1.94 0.47 5.41
CA GLY A 24 1.00 -0.65 5.48
C GLY A 24 0.90 -1.42 4.17
N ALA A 25 1.02 -0.75 3.02
CA ALA A 25 1.05 -1.39 1.71
C ALA A 25 2.35 -2.19 1.50
N GLU A 26 3.50 -1.69 1.97
CA GLU A 26 4.76 -2.44 2.01
C GLU A 26 4.59 -3.76 2.80
N VAL A 27 4.00 -3.68 3.99
CA VAL A 27 3.73 -4.85 4.84
C VAL A 27 2.72 -5.79 4.18
N ALA A 28 1.65 -5.27 3.58
CA ALA A 28 0.65 -6.08 2.89
C ALA A 28 1.27 -6.88 1.73
N LEU A 29 2.16 -6.25 0.94
CA LEU A 29 2.87 -6.91 -0.14
C LEU A 29 3.83 -7.99 0.38
N ALA A 30 4.55 -7.71 1.47
CA ALA A 30 5.40 -8.69 2.13
C ALA A 30 4.59 -9.89 2.67
N MET A 31 3.42 -9.63 3.28
CA MET A 31 2.51 -10.68 3.72
C MET A 31 2.06 -11.54 2.54
N ALA A 32 1.69 -10.94 1.41
CA ALA A 32 1.32 -11.66 0.20
C ALA A 32 2.45 -12.56 -0.35
N SER A 33 3.70 -12.13 -0.20
CA SER A 33 4.88 -12.91 -0.61
C SER A 33 5.22 -14.07 0.33
N PHE A 34 4.97 -13.92 1.63
CA PHE A 34 5.46 -14.87 2.66
C PHE A 34 4.39 -15.74 3.31
N LEU A 35 3.11 -15.33 3.25
CA LEU A 35 2.00 -15.99 3.90
C LEU A 35 1.04 -16.57 2.85
N PRO A 36 0.96 -17.90 2.70
CA PRO A 36 0.11 -18.52 1.68
C PRO A 36 -1.38 -18.29 1.90
N GLN A 37 -1.79 -17.81 3.07
CA GLN A 37 -3.18 -17.48 3.39
C GLN A 37 -3.64 -16.17 2.75
N VAL A 38 -2.74 -15.28 2.32
CA VAL A 38 -3.11 -14.02 1.70
C VAL A 38 -3.42 -14.25 0.22
N VAL A 39 -4.70 -14.13 -0.14
CA VAL A 39 -5.19 -14.45 -1.49
C VAL A 39 -5.55 -13.20 -2.31
N ALA A 40 -5.82 -12.08 -1.62
CA ALA A 40 -6.10 -10.79 -2.24
C ALA A 40 -5.37 -9.68 -1.48
N THR A 41 -4.67 -8.81 -2.18
CA THR A 41 -3.92 -7.69 -1.59
C THR A 41 -4.31 -6.40 -2.28
N VAL A 42 -4.67 -5.38 -1.51
CA VAL A 42 -4.85 -4.01 -1.99
C VAL A 42 -3.67 -3.20 -1.46
N TRP A 43 -2.90 -2.68 -2.39
CA TRP A 43 -1.68 -1.92 -2.16
C TRP A 43 -1.93 -0.47 -2.57
N ILE A 44 -1.93 0.45 -1.61
CA ILE A 44 -2.22 1.87 -1.85
C ILE A 44 -0.97 2.69 -1.55
N ASN A 45 -0.38 3.32 -2.57
CA ASN A 45 0.80 4.19 -2.46
C ASN A 45 1.91 3.62 -1.54
N GLY A 46 2.36 2.39 -1.78
CA GLY A 46 3.39 1.72 -0.97
C GLY A 46 4.79 1.72 -1.59
N THR A 47 5.67 0.89 -1.04
CA THR A 47 7.02 0.65 -1.57
C THR A 47 7.16 -0.81 -2.07
N PRO A 48 7.99 -1.07 -3.11
CA PRO A 48 8.23 -2.42 -3.65
C PRO A 48 9.38 -3.15 -2.94
N SER A 49 10.05 -2.44 -2.04
CA SER A 49 11.23 -2.84 -1.28
C SER A 49 11.03 -2.39 0.17
N PHE A 50 11.74 -3.02 1.11
CA PHE A 50 11.70 -2.57 2.50
C PHE A 50 12.45 -1.25 2.65
N TYR A 51 11.81 -0.22 3.21
CA TYR A 51 12.46 1.04 3.55
C TYR A 51 12.54 1.27 5.06
N GLY A 52 13.66 1.83 5.53
CA GLY A 52 13.89 2.22 6.92
C GLY A 52 14.12 1.07 7.89
N ASN A 53 13.23 0.06 7.91
CA ASN A 53 13.30 -1.08 8.82
C ASN A 53 13.42 -2.39 8.04
N PRO A 54 14.42 -3.24 8.36
CA PRO A 54 14.52 -4.56 7.75
C PRO A 54 13.33 -5.43 8.16
N VAL A 55 13.00 -6.43 7.34
CA VAL A 55 12.05 -7.48 7.74
C VAL A 55 12.79 -8.71 8.22
N VAL A 56 12.26 -9.30 9.29
CA VAL A 56 12.68 -10.61 9.79
C VAL A 56 11.44 -11.49 9.83
N TYR A 57 11.50 -12.62 9.12
CA TYR A 57 10.43 -13.61 9.09
C TYR A 57 11.02 -15.02 9.17
N LYS A 58 10.89 -15.66 10.35
CA LYS A 58 11.63 -16.90 10.67
C LYS A 58 13.13 -16.68 10.46
N ASP A 59 13.79 -17.52 9.68
CA ASP A 59 15.22 -17.42 9.37
C ASP A 59 15.52 -16.44 8.22
N LEU A 60 14.49 -15.87 7.58
CA LEU A 60 14.67 -14.88 6.51
C LEU A 60 14.91 -13.50 7.11
N ARG A 61 15.99 -12.84 6.69
CA ARG A 61 16.27 -11.43 6.94
C ARG A 61 16.47 -10.70 5.62
N ILE A 62 15.64 -9.70 5.35
CA ILE A 62 15.80 -8.82 4.18
C ILE A 62 16.16 -7.43 4.70
N PRO A 63 17.31 -6.86 4.28
CA PRO A 63 17.70 -5.51 4.67
C PRO A 63 16.70 -4.48 4.13
N ALA A 64 16.73 -3.28 4.71
CA ALA A 64 15.97 -2.15 4.21
C ALA A 64 16.87 -1.13 3.53
N ILE A 65 16.30 -0.43 2.57
CA ILE A 65 16.87 0.79 2.00
C ILE A 65 16.79 1.88 3.07
N PRO A 66 17.92 2.47 3.49
CA PRO A 66 17.91 3.55 4.47
C PRO A 66 17.27 4.80 3.87
N TYR A 67 16.53 5.55 4.69
CA TYR A 67 16.11 6.90 4.31
C TYR A 67 17.32 7.83 4.23
N GLN A 68 17.27 8.81 3.33
CA GLN A 68 18.29 9.85 3.17
C GLN A 68 17.70 11.21 3.58
N PRO A 69 17.54 11.48 4.89
CA PRO A 69 16.92 12.72 5.38
C PRO A 69 17.66 13.98 4.93
N GLU A 70 18.96 13.89 4.64
CA GLU A 70 19.78 14.96 4.08
C GLU A 70 19.35 15.40 2.68
N ARG A 71 18.58 14.58 1.96
CA ARG A 71 18.01 14.90 0.64
C ARG A 71 16.62 15.52 0.71
N ALA A 72 16.07 15.71 1.90
CA ALA A 72 14.74 16.29 2.03
C ALA A 72 14.66 17.66 1.38
N VAL A 73 13.58 17.89 0.63
CA VAL A 73 13.30 19.17 0.00
C VAL A 73 12.09 19.81 0.65
N PHE A 74 11.97 21.13 0.51
CA PHE A 74 10.87 21.88 1.10
C PHE A 74 10.00 22.48 0.01
N THR A 75 8.69 22.45 0.20
CA THR A 75 7.75 23.18 -0.64
C THR A 75 7.88 24.69 -0.41
N GLU A 76 7.26 25.50 -1.26
CA GLU A 76 7.24 26.96 -1.11
C GLU A 76 6.69 27.43 0.24
N VAL A 77 5.77 26.65 0.83
CA VAL A 77 5.16 26.92 2.15
C VAL A 77 5.95 26.28 3.31
N GLY A 78 7.13 25.74 3.03
CA GLY A 78 8.05 25.17 4.03
C GLY A 78 7.67 23.79 4.57
N ALA A 79 6.75 23.08 3.90
CA ALA A 79 6.43 21.69 4.23
C ALA A 79 7.52 20.76 3.66
N LEU A 80 7.77 19.64 4.35
CA LEU A 80 8.71 18.61 3.93
C LEU A 80 8.12 17.80 2.78
N ASP A 81 8.80 17.78 1.64
CA ASP A 81 8.54 16.87 0.53
C ASP A 81 9.52 15.69 0.65
N ASN A 82 8.97 14.50 0.81
CA ASN A 82 9.73 13.29 1.12
C ASN A 82 10.22 12.57 -0.15
N SER A 83 9.83 13.02 -1.34
CA SER A 83 10.13 12.33 -2.59
C SER A 83 11.62 11.98 -2.76
N ALA A 84 12.51 12.89 -2.36
CA ALA A 84 13.97 12.69 -2.43
C ALA A 84 14.58 11.97 -1.22
N VAL A 85 13.81 11.76 -0.14
CA VAL A 85 14.24 11.04 1.07
C VAL A 85 14.26 9.52 0.84
N PHE A 86 13.49 9.03 -0.13
CA PHE A 86 13.44 7.62 -0.51
C PHE A 86 14.43 7.36 -1.65
N PRO A 87 15.56 6.66 -1.42
CA PRO A 87 16.47 6.33 -2.50
C PRO A 87 15.80 5.47 -3.58
N ASP A 88 16.27 5.57 -4.81
CA ASP A 88 15.76 4.78 -5.94
C ASP A 88 16.03 3.28 -5.71
N PRO A 89 14.99 2.43 -5.62
CA PRO A 89 15.17 1.00 -5.36
C PRO A 89 15.77 0.24 -6.54
N ARG A 90 15.97 0.88 -7.71
CA ARG A 90 16.66 0.31 -8.87
C ARG A 90 18.19 0.33 -8.72
N ASP A 91 18.74 1.07 -7.76
CA ASP A 91 20.17 1.02 -7.47
C ASP A 91 20.58 -0.43 -7.13
N PRO A 92 21.57 -1.02 -7.83
CA PRO A 92 22.05 -2.38 -7.55
C PRO A 92 22.45 -2.62 -6.09
N ALA A 93 22.88 -1.57 -5.37
CA ALA A 93 23.21 -1.63 -3.95
C ALA A 93 22.00 -2.02 -3.06
N TYR A 94 20.77 -1.83 -3.57
CA TYR A 94 19.52 -2.12 -2.86
C TYR A 94 18.78 -3.34 -3.39
N SER A 95 19.38 -4.10 -4.32
CA SER A 95 18.79 -5.31 -4.90
C SER A 95 18.34 -6.33 -3.85
N SER A 96 19.09 -6.46 -2.75
CA SER A 96 18.76 -7.37 -1.64
C SER A 96 17.57 -6.91 -0.78
N SER A 97 17.07 -5.69 -0.95
CA SER A 97 15.98 -5.11 -0.15
C SER A 97 14.59 -5.28 -0.78
N ALA A 98 14.52 -5.84 -1.98
CA ALA A 98 13.28 -6.01 -2.73
C ALA A 98 12.32 -6.99 -2.05
N ILE A 99 11.03 -6.66 -2.01
CA ILE A 99 9.98 -7.61 -1.60
C ILE A 99 9.85 -8.65 -2.72
N PRO A 100 9.88 -9.97 -2.47
CA PRO A 100 9.88 -10.98 -3.53
C PRO A 100 8.47 -11.17 -4.11
N THR A 101 8.04 -10.23 -4.95
CA THR A 101 6.69 -10.20 -5.53
C THR A 101 6.46 -11.33 -6.53
N GLU A 102 7.52 -11.88 -7.11
CA GLU A 102 7.49 -13.08 -7.96
C GLU A 102 6.98 -14.33 -7.22
N LYS A 103 6.99 -14.33 -5.88
CA LYS A 103 6.49 -15.43 -5.04
C LYS A 103 5.01 -15.29 -4.68
N ILE A 104 4.37 -14.17 -5.00
CA ILE A 104 2.97 -13.92 -4.66
C ILE A 104 2.08 -14.82 -5.52
N ARG A 105 1.30 -15.68 -4.83
CA ARG A 105 0.30 -16.56 -5.47
C ARG A 105 -1.08 -15.92 -5.57
N GLY A 106 -1.37 -14.97 -4.67
CA GLY A 106 -2.62 -14.21 -4.64
C GLY A 106 -2.69 -13.15 -5.72
N LYS A 107 -3.78 -12.39 -5.70
CA LYS A 107 -4.01 -11.25 -6.62
C LYS A 107 -3.67 -9.95 -5.92
N VAL A 108 -3.13 -8.97 -6.66
CA VAL A 108 -2.75 -7.66 -6.11
C VAL A 108 -3.38 -6.54 -6.94
N LEU A 109 -4.12 -5.67 -6.26
CA LEU A 109 -4.60 -4.40 -6.80
C LEU A 109 -3.68 -3.28 -6.31
N PHE A 110 -2.96 -2.66 -7.24
CA PHE A 110 -2.16 -1.47 -6.98
C PHE A 110 -3.02 -0.23 -7.22
N VAL A 111 -3.05 0.68 -6.24
CA VAL A 111 -3.79 1.95 -6.27
C VAL A 111 -2.76 3.05 -6.03
N VAL A 112 -2.56 3.91 -7.02
CA VAL A 112 -1.53 4.96 -6.96
C VAL A 112 -2.07 6.35 -7.23
N GLY A 113 -1.61 7.32 -6.46
CA GLY A 113 -1.75 8.74 -6.76
C GLY A 113 -0.50 9.25 -7.47
N GLU A 114 -0.67 9.85 -8.64
CA GLU A 114 0.49 10.36 -9.42
C GLU A 114 1.05 11.68 -8.88
N ALA A 115 0.29 12.36 -8.00
CA ALA A 115 0.73 13.56 -7.29
C ALA A 115 1.17 13.26 -5.84
N ASP A 116 1.56 12.01 -5.56
CA ASP A 116 2.16 11.61 -4.29
C ASP A 116 3.48 12.34 -4.04
N ARG A 117 3.57 13.02 -2.88
CA ARG A 117 4.76 13.78 -2.45
C ARG A 117 5.61 13.03 -1.42
N SER A 118 5.26 11.78 -1.13
CA SER A 118 6.07 10.89 -0.29
C SER A 118 7.17 10.21 -1.08
N PHE A 119 6.82 9.67 -2.25
CA PHE A 119 7.69 8.98 -3.20
C PHE A 119 6.93 8.72 -4.50
N ASP A 120 7.62 8.27 -5.55
CA ASP A 120 7.00 7.91 -6.82
C ASP A 120 6.26 6.56 -6.72
N SER A 121 5.03 6.61 -6.20
CA SER A 121 4.15 5.46 -6.03
C SER A 121 3.87 4.72 -7.34
N LYS A 122 3.83 5.42 -8.48
CA LYS A 122 3.57 4.82 -9.80
C LYS A 122 4.76 4.00 -10.28
N LEU A 123 5.97 4.56 -10.21
CA LEU A 123 7.21 3.83 -10.48
C LEU A 123 7.32 2.62 -9.55
N PHE A 124 7.02 2.80 -8.27
CA PHE A 124 7.12 1.75 -7.25
C PHE A 124 6.15 0.59 -7.53
N ALA A 125 4.90 0.89 -7.90
CA ALA A 125 3.95 -0.14 -8.35
C ALA A 125 4.45 -0.87 -9.60
N GLN A 126 4.98 -0.14 -10.60
CA GLN A 126 5.53 -0.74 -11.82
C GLN A 126 6.70 -1.69 -11.55
N LEU A 127 7.61 -1.33 -10.62
CA LEU A 127 8.73 -2.18 -10.22
C LEU A 127 8.29 -3.45 -9.49
N ALA A 128 7.24 -3.37 -8.66
CA ALA A 128 6.63 -4.55 -8.05
C ALA A 128 5.98 -5.46 -9.10
N MET A 129 5.17 -4.88 -9.99
CA MET A 129 4.44 -5.59 -11.05
C MET A 129 5.35 -6.25 -12.08
N ALA A 130 6.50 -5.64 -12.41
CA ALA A 130 7.45 -6.17 -13.39
C ALA A 130 8.02 -7.55 -13.01
N ARG A 131 7.94 -7.94 -11.73
CA ARG A 131 8.36 -9.25 -11.23
C ARG A 131 7.19 -10.20 -10.97
N MET A 132 5.96 -9.77 -11.19
CA MET A 132 4.75 -10.56 -11.00
C MET A 132 4.24 -11.13 -12.33
N PRO A 133 3.52 -12.27 -12.31
CA PRO A 133 2.72 -12.69 -13.45
C PRO A 133 1.69 -11.59 -13.80
N PRO A 134 1.59 -11.13 -15.06
CA PRO A 134 0.70 -10.03 -15.44
C PRO A 134 -0.77 -10.26 -15.04
N GLU A 135 -1.24 -11.50 -15.06
CA GLU A 135 -2.59 -11.90 -14.67
C GLU A 135 -2.84 -11.84 -13.14
N ASN A 136 -1.80 -11.67 -12.33
CA ASN A 136 -1.89 -11.59 -10.86
C ASN A 136 -1.91 -10.16 -10.34
N CYS A 137 -1.72 -9.15 -11.19
CA CYS A 137 -1.69 -7.75 -10.78
C CYS A 137 -2.55 -6.85 -11.66
N ARG A 138 -3.12 -5.81 -11.07
CA ARG A 138 -3.82 -4.73 -11.77
C ARG A 138 -3.42 -3.39 -11.17
N LEU A 139 -3.27 -2.36 -12.00
CA LEU A 139 -2.93 -0.99 -11.59
C LEU A 139 -4.10 -0.03 -11.82
N LEU A 140 -4.43 0.75 -10.80
CA LEU A 140 -5.27 1.93 -10.87
C LEU A 140 -4.38 3.14 -10.59
N SER A 141 -4.27 4.04 -11.57
CA SER A 141 -3.40 5.21 -11.51
C SER A 141 -4.24 6.48 -11.63
N TYR A 142 -4.11 7.37 -10.65
CA TYR A 142 -4.95 8.56 -10.54
C TYR A 142 -4.12 9.85 -10.65
N PRO A 143 -4.14 10.51 -11.81
CA PRO A 143 -3.58 11.85 -11.97
C PRO A 143 -4.17 12.83 -10.94
N GLY A 144 -3.31 13.62 -10.30
CA GLY A 144 -3.74 14.62 -9.31
C GLY A 144 -4.16 14.05 -7.95
N ALA A 145 -4.14 12.73 -7.72
CA ALA A 145 -4.31 12.16 -6.38
C ALA A 145 -2.97 12.10 -5.63
N GLY A 146 -3.03 12.30 -4.31
CA GLY A 146 -1.86 12.35 -3.43
C GLY A 146 -1.61 11.02 -2.72
N HIS A 147 -0.79 11.06 -1.68
CA HIS A 147 -0.38 9.88 -0.91
C HIS A 147 -1.53 9.23 -0.14
N LEU A 148 -2.39 10.02 0.49
CA LEU A 148 -3.42 9.55 1.43
C LEU A 148 -4.76 9.32 0.72
N ILE A 149 -4.86 8.25 -0.07
CA ILE A 149 -6.13 7.84 -0.71
C ILE A 149 -7.00 7.12 0.34
N GLU A 150 -7.81 7.90 1.05
CA GLU A 150 -8.73 7.44 2.10
C GLU A 150 -10.10 7.02 1.52
N PRO A 151 -11.04 6.47 2.33
CA PRO A 151 -12.40 6.19 1.88
C PRO A 151 -13.13 7.42 1.31
N PRO A 152 -14.18 7.23 0.48
CA PRO A 152 -14.90 8.31 -0.19
C PRO A 152 -15.40 9.38 0.79
N CYS A 153 -15.48 10.63 0.30
CA CYS A 153 -15.87 11.81 1.07
C CYS A 153 -14.91 12.21 2.22
N SER A 154 -13.78 11.53 2.39
CA SER A 154 -12.74 12.00 3.31
C SER A 154 -12.08 13.25 2.73
N PRO A 155 -11.92 14.34 3.51
CA PRO A 155 -11.34 15.57 2.99
C PRO A 155 -9.87 15.37 2.64
N LEU A 156 -9.42 16.01 1.55
CA LEU A 156 -8.00 16.05 1.20
C LEU A 156 -7.17 16.66 2.33
N CYS A 157 -6.19 15.91 2.81
CA CYS A 157 -5.13 16.42 3.66
C CYS A 157 -3.83 16.52 2.85
N SER A 158 -3.61 17.66 2.19
CA SER A 158 -2.42 17.88 1.34
C SER A 158 -1.14 18.08 2.16
N THR A 159 -1.25 18.48 3.44
CA THR A 159 -0.12 18.66 4.35
C THR A 159 -0.57 18.44 5.80
N SER A 160 0.21 17.70 6.60
CA SER A 160 -0.05 17.55 8.04
C SER A 160 1.22 17.36 8.86
N SER A 161 1.12 17.64 10.17
CA SER A 161 2.21 17.38 11.10
C SER A 161 2.27 15.90 11.45
N MET A 162 3.48 15.33 11.44
CA MET A 162 3.73 13.96 11.90
C MET A 162 4.62 13.98 13.15
N ARG A 163 4.32 13.12 14.14
CA ARG A 163 5.03 13.08 15.43
C ARG A 163 6.56 13.01 15.33
N LYS A 164 7.09 12.35 14.29
CA LYS A 164 8.53 12.14 14.09
C LYS A 164 9.14 13.08 13.04
N SER A 165 8.34 13.97 12.45
CA SER A 165 8.83 14.92 11.46
C SER A 165 9.03 16.29 12.12
N PRO A 166 10.18 16.97 11.90
CA PRO A 166 10.43 18.30 12.43
C PRO A 166 9.56 19.38 11.77
N ARG A 167 8.93 19.07 10.63
CA ARG A 167 8.05 19.97 9.87
C ARG A 167 6.79 19.24 9.40
N PRO A 168 5.70 19.96 9.07
CA PRO A 168 4.58 19.38 8.34
C PRO A 168 5.06 18.69 7.06
N VAL A 169 4.49 17.54 6.73
CA VAL A 169 4.82 16.75 5.55
C VAL A 169 3.79 16.99 4.46
N ALA A 170 4.26 17.20 3.24
CA ALA A 170 3.42 17.29 2.05
C ALA A 170 3.04 15.88 1.59
N TRP A 171 1.73 15.65 1.45
CA TRP A 171 1.16 14.40 0.93
C TRP A 171 0.76 14.52 -0.54
N GLY A 172 0.64 15.75 -1.04
CA GLY A 172 0.24 16.06 -2.39
C GLY A 172 -1.26 15.87 -2.63
N GLY A 173 -1.64 15.91 -3.91
CA GLY A 173 -3.02 15.82 -4.37
C GLY A 173 -3.73 17.16 -4.59
N GLU A 174 -4.69 17.16 -5.51
CA GLU A 174 -5.59 18.26 -5.85
C GLU A 174 -7.01 17.90 -5.41
N ALA A 175 -7.72 18.82 -4.76
CA ALA A 175 -8.98 18.49 -4.05
C ALA A 175 -9.99 17.70 -4.90
N GLN A 176 -10.28 18.16 -6.12
CA GLN A 176 -11.27 17.51 -6.97
C GLN A 176 -10.78 16.17 -7.55
N ALA A 177 -9.53 16.11 -8.01
CA ALA A 177 -8.97 14.87 -8.58
C ALA A 177 -8.81 13.80 -7.50
N HIS A 178 -8.35 14.20 -6.31
CA HIS A 178 -8.20 13.32 -5.16
C HIS A 178 -9.54 12.75 -4.70
N ALA A 179 -10.58 13.58 -4.56
CA ALA A 179 -11.92 13.10 -4.17
C ALA A 179 -12.47 12.06 -5.17
N LYS A 180 -12.33 12.31 -6.49
CA LYS A 180 -12.72 11.35 -7.54
C LYS A 180 -11.93 10.04 -7.46
N ALA A 181 -10.63 10.13 -7.14
CA ALA A 181 -9.79 8.96 -6.96
C ALA A 181 -10.24 8.10 -5.77
N GLN A 182 -10.63 8.72 -4.64
CA GLN A 182 -11.16 8.02 -3.48
C GLN A 182 -12.49 7.32 -3.79
N GLU A 183 -13.41 8.00 -4.46
CA GLU A 183 -14.70 7.43 -4.88
C GLU A 183 -14.52 6.21 -5.79
N HIS A 184 -13.72 6.36 -6.85
CA HIS A 184 -13.50 5.29 -7.82
C HIS A 184 -12.70 4.14 -7.22
N SER A 185 -11.58 4.41 -6.55
CA SER A 185 -10.73 3.36 -5.98
C SER A 185 -11.48 2.55 -4.92
N TRP A 186 -12.35 3.16 -4.13
CA TRP A 186 -13.17 2.45 -3.15
C TRP A 186 -14.10 1.41 -3.80
N GLN A 187 -14.78 1.79 -4.87
CA GLN A 187 -15.64 0.87 -5.62
C GLN A 187 -14.83 -0.30 -6.20
N GLU A 188 -13.67 0.00 -6.79
CA GLU A 188 -12.77 -1.01 -7.36
C GLU A 188 -12.19 -1.94 -6.30
N ILE A 189 -11.85 -1.42 -5.11
CA ILE A 189 -11.34 -2.19 -3.98
C ILE A 189 -12.41 -3.17 -3.49
N ILE A 190 -13.65 -2.72 -3.32
CA ILE A 190 -14.76 -3.59 -2.92
C ILE A 190 -14.96 -4.70 -3.95
N GLN A 191 -15.08 -4.35 -5.24
CA GLN A 191 -15.28 -5.33 -6.31
C GLN A 191 -14.13 -6.35 -6.37
N PHE A 192 -12.88 -5.89 -6.25
CA PHE A 192 -11.70 -6.75 -6.21
C PHE A 192 -11.74 -7.72 -5.03
N LEU A 193 -12.04 -7.23 -3.83
CA LEU A 193 -12.12 -8.07 -2.63
C LEU A 193 -13.28 -9.06 -2.71
N GLU A 194 -14.47 -8.64 -3.13
CA GLU A 194 -15.63 -9.52 -3.30
C GLU A 194 -15.37 -10.61 -4.34
N PHE A 195 -14.70 -10.27 -5.44
CA PHE A 195 -14.38 -11.24 -6.49
C PHE A 195 -13.38 -12.30 -6.00
N HIS A 196 -12.35 -11.92 -5.23
CA HIS A 196 -11.30 -12.84 -4.79
C HIS A 196 -11.55 -13.53 -3.44
N LEU A 197 -12.40 -12.99 -2.58
CA LEU A 197 -12.77 -13.57 -1.29
C LEU A 197 -14.19 -14.18 -1.30
N GLY A 198 -14.95 -13.93 -2.36
CA GLY A 198 -16.35 -14.30 -2.49
C GLY A 198 -17.29 -13.24 -1.91
N SER A 199 -18.40 -12.98 -2.61
CA SER A 199 -19.45 -12.07 -2.15
C SER A 199 -20.19 -12.59 -0.90
N VAL A 200 -20.73 -11.66 -0.11
CA VAL A 200 -21.57 -11.91 1.07
C VAL A 200 -23.01 -12.34 0.68
N ALA A 201 -23.36 -12.38 -0.62
CA ALA A 201 -24.71 -12.69 -1.06
C ALA A 201 -25.22 -14.06 -0.56
N SER A 202 -26.30 -13.96 0.24
CA SER A 202 -27.14 -15.01 0.84
C SER A 202 -26.61 -15.74 2.08
N ARG A 203 -26.52 -15.03 3.20
CA ARG A 203 -27.21 -15.52 4.41
C ARG A 203 -28.62 -14.94 4.37
N LYS A 204 -29.61 -15.77 4.01
CA LYS A 204 -31.01 -15.45 4.34
C LYS A 204 -31.07 -15.27 5.85
N LEU A 205 -31.57 -14.11 6.28
CA LEU A 205 -32.17 -13.97 7.61
C LEU A 205 -33.36 -14.93 7.70
#